data_AF-A0A6I3U3P9-F1
#
_entry.id   AF-A0A6I3U3P9-F1
#
_cell.length_a   1.000
_cell.length_b   1.000
_cell.length_c   1.000
_cell.angle_alpha   90.00
_cell.angle_beta   90.00
_cell.angle_gamma   90.00
#
_symmetry.space_group_name_H-M   'P 1'
#
loop_
_entity.id
_entity.type
_entity.pdbx_description
1 polymer ?
#
loop_
_entity_poly.entity_id
_entity_poly.type
_entity_poly.pdbx_seq_one_letter_code
_entity_poly.pdbx_strand_id
1 'polypeptide(L)'
;IINESVLNVDKKGYELICLQHPVSYDLRRIISVIKISTDIERIGDRIVEILKNLQIIQNNEILKKIISEIKILHEVIGLHMNRAISCYREEQSGCLDMVVIQKQNEIEELSTNIEKKIMNYIFEDDGNVSEVIGAL
;
A
#
# COMPACT_ATOMS: atom_id res chain seq x y z
N ILE A 1 -0.84 17.50 -0.15
CA ILE A 1 -0.57 16.88 1.18
C ILE A 1 0.53 15.83 1.12
N ILE A 2 0.32 14.60 0.62
CA ILE A 2 1.37 13.54 0.69
C ILE A 2 2.64 13.96 -0.06
N ASN A 3 2.51 14.44 -1.29
CA ASN A 3 3.65 14.84 -2.13
C ASN A 3 4.42 16.01 -1.48
N GLU A 4 3.72 16.98 -0.88
CA GLU A 4 4.36 18.07 -0.14
C GLU A 4 5.07 17.60 1.13
N SER A 5 4.51 16.60 1.83
CA SER A 5 5.14 16.00 3.00
C SER A 5 6.45 15.31 2.66
N VAL A 6 6.53 14.61 1.52
CA VAL A 6 7.80 14.00 1.05
C VAL A 6 8.85 15.07 0.79
N LEU A 7 8.51 16.13 0.06
CA LEU A 7 9.44 17.24 -0.19
C LEU A 7 9.97 17.87 1.11
N ASN A 8 9.11 17.99 2.12
CA ASN A 8 9.50 18.51 3.44
C ASN A 8 10.42 17.55 4.20
N VAL A 9 10.18 16.23 4.11
CA VAL A 9 11.05 15.20 4.73
C VAL A 9 12.42 15.21 4.06
N ASP A 10 12.47 15.23 2.72
CA ASP A 10 13.70 15.27 1.94
C ASP A 10 14.54 16.49 2.30
N LYS A 11 13.91 17.68 2.29
CA LYS A 11 14.57 18.93 2.65
C LYS A 11 15.21 18.85 4.03
N LYS A 12 14.46 18.42 5.05
CA LYS A 12 14.98 18.29 6.42
C LYS A 12 16.09 17.25 6.52
N GLY A 13 15.96 16.14 5.81
CA GLY A 13 16.99 15.11 5.77
C GLY A 13 18.30 15.61 5.17
N TYR A 14 18.23 16.33 4.05
CA TYR A 14 19.41 16.96 3.44
C TYR A 14 20.01 18.05 4.32
N GLU A 15 19.20 18.90 4.94
CA GLU A 15 19.67 19.90 5.90
C GLU A 15 20.43 19.25 7.07
N LEU A 16 19.89 18.15 7.64
CA LEU A 16 20.59 17.41 8.70
C LEU A 16 21.93 16.83 8.22
N ILE A 17 21.97 16.25 7.02
CA ILE A 17 23.21 15.70 6.44
C ILE A 17 24.24 16.82 6.23
N CYS A 18 23.83 17.95 5.68
CA CYS A 18 24.70 19.07 5.36
C CYS A 18 25.21 19.81 6.61
N LEU A 19 24.35 19.99 7.63
CA LEU A 19 24.69 20.79 8.81
C LEU A 19 25.39 19.99 9.90
N GLN A 20 25.06 18.70 10.05
CA GLN A 20 25.51 17.88 11.18
C GLN A 20 26.55 16.85 10.79
N HIS A 21 26.76 16.59 9.49
CA HIS A 21 27.66 15.55 8.98
C HIS A 21 27.54 14.21 9.73
N PRO A 22 26.32 13.67 9.89
CA PRO A 22 26.09 12.45 10.66
C PRO A 22 26.79 11.25 10.02
N VAL A 23 27.19 10.27 10.83
CA VAL A 23 27.92 9.08 10.38
C VAL A 23 27.23 7.80 10.84
N SER A 24 27.54 6.69 10.15
CA SER A 24 27.11 5.33 10.50
C SER A 24 25.62 5.19 10.81
N TYR A 25 25.23 5.15 12.09
CA TYR A 25 23.87 4.89 12.54
C TYR A 25 22.92 6.05 12.18
N ASP A 26 23.30 7.29 12.51
CA ASP A 26 22.43 8.46 12.29
C ASP A 26 22.23 8.75 10.80
N LEU A 27 23.29 8.59 10.00
CA LEU A 27 23.21 8.74 8.55
C LEU A 27 22.26 7.70 7.95
N ARG A 28 22.38 6.43 8.38
CA ARG A 28 21.46 5.37 7.93
C ARG A 28 20.03 5.67 8.33
N ARG A 29 19.79 6.19 9.54
CA ARG A 29 18.45 6.56 10.01
C ARG A 29 17.82 7.63 9.13
N ILE A 30 18.56 8.72 8.83
CA ILE A 30 18.08 9.80 7.98
C ILE A 30 17.75 9.29 6.57
N ILE A 31 18.66 8.53 5.96
CA ILE A 31 18.45 7.96 4.62
C ILE A 31 17.24 7.01 4.60
N SER A 32 17.08 6.18 5.63
CA SER A 32 15.93 5.28 5.74
C SER A 32 14.61 6.05 5.82
N VAL A 33 14.53 7.13 6.62
CA VAL A 33 13.32 7.96 6.70
C VAL A 33 12.98 8.60 5.36
N ILE A 34 13.98 9.13 4.64
CA ILE A 34 13.81 9.67 3.28
C ILE A 34 13.19 8.59 2.36
N LYS A 35 13.79 7.40 2.29
CA LYS A 35 13.31 6.31 1.43
C LYS A 35 11.89 5.86 1.78
N ILE A 36 11.61 5.67 3.07
CA ILE A 36 10.27 5.30 3.55
C ILE A 36 9.23 6.36 3.14
N SER A 37 9.58 7.65 3.18
CA SER A 37 8.65 8.71 2.77
C SER A 37 8.30 8.64 1.29
N THR A 38 9.27 8.33 0.43
CA THR A 38 9.03 8.10 -1.01
C THR A 38 8.15 6.88 -1.25
N ASP A 39 8.37 5.78 -0.52
CA ASP A 39 7.54 4.58 -0.65
C ASP A 39 6.08 4.85 -0.24
N ILE A 40 5.86 5.66 0.80
CA ILE A 40 4.51 6.09 1.23
C ILE A 40 3.82 6.92 0.14
N GLU A 41 4.54 7.81 -0.54
CA GLU A 41 3.96 8.60 -1.63
C GLU A 41 3.54 7.73 -2.82
N ARG A 42 4.38 6.77 -3.21
CA ARG A 42 4.02 5.79 -4.24
C ARG A 42 2.78 4.98 -3.87
N ILE A 43 2.64 4.58 -2.61
CA ILE A 43 1.43 3.91 -2.13
C ILE A 43 0.21 4.84 -2.27
N GLY A 44 0.36 6.11 -1.90
CA GLY A 44 -0.67 7.14 -2.06
C GLY A 44 -1.12 7.30 -3.51
N ASP A 45 -0.18 7.36 -4.45
CA ASP A 45 -0.49 7.46 -5.88
C ASP A 45 -1.25 6.25 -6.40
N ARG A 46 -0.88 5.03 -5.97
CA ARG A 46 -1.62 3.80 -6.31
C ARG A 46 -3.06 3.84 -5.77
N ILE A 47 -3.27 4.40 -4.57
CA ILE A 47 -4.62 4.57 -4.01
C ILE A 47 -5.43 5.53 -4.89
N VAL A 48 -4.84 6.64 -5.34
CA VAL A 48 -5.51 7.58 -6.24
C VAL A 48 -5.88 6.93 -7.58
N GLU A 49 -5.01 6.09 -8.14
CA GLU A 49 -5.29 5.31 -9.35
C GLU A 49 -6.48 4.36 -9.15
N ILE A 50 -6.49 3.59 -8.06
CA ILE A 50 -7.60 2.70 -7.70
C ILE A 50 -8.91 3.50 -7.58
N LEU A 51 -8.90 4.64 -6.89
CA LEU A 51 -10.10 5.47 -6.70
C LEU A 51 -10.66 6.04 -8.00
N LYS A 52 -9.79 6.37 -8.98
CA LYS A 52 -10.22 6.82 -10.31
C LYS A 52 -10.95 5.70 -11.06
N ASN A 53 -10.43 4.47 -11.01
CA ASN A 53 -11.07 3.32 -11.64
C ASN A 53 -12.41 3.00 -10.96
N LEU A 54 -12.51 3.14 -9.64
CA LEU A 54 -13.75 2.96 -8.88
C LEU A 54 -14.88 3.96 -9.21
N GLN A 55 -14.58 5.14 -9.75
CA GLN A 55 -15.63 6.10 -10.14
C GLN A 55 -16.42 5.66 -11.38
N ILE A 56 -15.83 4.81 -12.23
CA ILE A 56 -16.43 4.31 -13.47
C ILE A 56 -17.53 3.26 -13.18
N ILE A 57 -17.61 2.80 -11.92
CA ILE A 57 -18.19 1.52 -11.53
C ILE A 57 -19.62 1.61 -10.92
N GLN A 58 -20.17 2.82 -10.74
CA GLN A 58 -21.25 3.07 -9.78
C GLN A 58 -22.59 2.31 -9.98
N ASN A 59 -22.85 1.70 -11.14
CA ASN A 59 -24.14 1.07 -11.45
C ASN A 59 -24.15 -0.47 -11.57
N ASN A 60 -23.04 -1.17 -11.26
CA ASN A 60 -22.96 -2.63 -11.46
C ASN A 60 -22.84 -3.41 -10.12
N GLU A 61 -23.79 -4.32 -9.86
CA GLU A 61 -23.84 -5.17 -8.66
C GLU A 61 -22.62 -6.12 -8.53
N ILE A 62 -22.07 -6.62 -9.63
CA ILE A 62 -20.85 -7.44 -9.62
C ILE A 62 -19.68 -6.62 -9.12
N LEU A 63 -19.55 -5.39 -9.63
CA LEU A 63 -18.47 -4.52 -9.23
C LEU A 63 -18.57 -4.12 -7.75
N LYS A 64 -19.79 -3.99 -7.18
CA LYS A 64 -19.96 -3.84 -5.73
C LYS A 64 -19.40 -5.02 -4.93
N LYS A 65 -19.62 -6.26 -5.40
CA LYS A 65 -19.05 -7.47 -4.77
C LYS A 65 -17.52 -7.45 -4.86
N ILE A 66 -16.96 -7.12 -6.03
CA ILE A 66 -15.51 -7.00 -6.23
C ILE A 66 -14.90 -5.94 -5.29
N ILE A 67 -15.53 -4.77 -5.17
CA ILE A 67 -15.10 -3.70 -4.25
C ILE A 67 -15.07 -4.21 -2.81
N SER A 68 -16.08 -4.98 -2.39
CA SER A 68 -16.13 -5.51 -1.03
C SER A 68 -14.97 -6.46 -0.72
N GLU A 69 -14.57 -7.28 -1.70
CA GLU A 69 -13.42 -8.18 -1.57
C GLU A 69 -12.09 -7.38 -1.53
N ILE A 70 -11.93 -6.38 -2.42
CA ILE A 70 -10.75 -5.49 -2.42
C ILE A 70 -10.62 -4.73 -1.09
N LYS A 71 -11.75 -4.34 -0.48
CA LYS A 71 -11.74 -3.64 0.82
C LYS A 71 -11.14 -4.50 1.94
N ILE A 72 -11.38 -5.82 1.94
CA ILE A 72 -10.79 -6.74 2.93
C ILE A 72 -9.26 -6.73 2.79
N LEU A 73 -8.76 -6.84 1.56
CA LEU A 73 -7.32 -6.78 1.28
C LEU A 73 -6.71 -5.44 1.70
N HIS A 74 -7.42 -4.34 1.44
CA HIS A 74 -7.00 -3.00 1.84
C HIS A 74 -6.83 -2.86 3.37
N GLU A 75 -7.79 -3.37 4.16
CA GLU A 75 -7.73 -3.31 5.62
C GLU A 75 -6.51 -4.08 6.17
N VAL A 76 -6.23 -5.25 5.62
CA VAL A 76 -5.07 -6.08 6.00
C VAL A 76 -3.76 -5.38 5.65
N ILE A 77 -3.63 -4.85 4.43
CA ILE A 77 -2.45 -4.08 4.01
C ILE A 77 -2.24 -2.86 4.93
N GLY A 78 -3.29 -2.11 5.25
CA GLY A 78 -3.22 -0.95 6.14
C GLY A 78 -2.76 -1.32 7.56
N LEU A 79 -3.21 -2.46 8.08
CA LEU A 79 -2.74 -2.99 9.36
C LEU A 79 -1.24 -3.31 9.32
N HIS A 80 -0.77 -3.95 8.25
CA HIS A 80 0.66 -4.29 8.10
C HIS A 80 1.55 -3.05 7.96
N MET A 81 1.11 -2.05 7.20
CA MET A 81 1.83 -0.77 7.09
C MET A 81 1.97 -0.08 8.45
N ASN A 82 0.88 0.00 9.22
CA ASN A 82 0.92 0.61 10.56
C ASN A 82 1.87 -0.14 11.51
N ARG A 83 1.89 -1.48 11.44
CA ARG A 83 2.79 -2.32 12.23
C ARG A 83 4.24 -2.13 11.82
N ALA A 84 4.55 -2.09 10.51
CA ALA A 84 5.90 -1.87 10.01
C ALA A 84 6.46 -0.51 10.47
N ILE A 85 5.65 0.55 10.38
CA ILE A 85 6.02 1.89 10.85
C ILE A 85 6.24 1.90 12.38
N SER A 86 5.37 1.21 13.14
CA SER A 86 5.50 1.14 14.60
C SER A 86 6.76 0.36 15.02
N CYS A 87 7.04 -0.79 14.41
CA CYS A 87 8.28 -1.56 14.64
C CYS A 87 9.52 -0.70 14.33
N TYR A 88 9.51 0.05 13.21
CA TYR A 88 10.62 0.92 12.84
C TYR A 88 10.85 2.03 13.87
N ARG A 89 9.77 2.67 14.34
CA ARG A 89 9.83 3.75 15.33
C ARG A 89 10.36 3.28 16.68
N GLU A 90 9.98 2.08 17.10
CA GLU A 90 10.30 1.55 18.43
C GLU A 90 11.63 0.80 18.49
N GLU A 91 12.34 0.69 17.36
CA GLU A 91 13.64 0.01 17.23
C GLU A 91 13.65 -1.42 17.79
N GLN A 92 12.49 -2.10 17.75
CA GLN A 92 12.33 -3.44 18.28
C GLN A 92 13.01 -4.47 17.37
N SER A 93 14.12 -5.04 17.85
CA SER A 93 14.86 -6.10 17.16
C SER A 93 13.97 -7.32 16.88
N GLY A 94 13.92 -7.77 15.62
CA GLY A 94 13.13 -8.94 15.17
C GLY A 94 11.63 -8.68 14.93
N CYS A 95 11.11 -7.49 15.26
CA CYS A 95 9.72 -7.10 14.99
C CYS A 95 9.45 -7.01 13.48
N LEU A 96 10.39 -6.44 12.74
CA LEU A 96 10.30 -6.31 11.27
C LEU A 96 10.32 -7.67 10.56
N ASP A 97 11.17 -8.61 10.97
CA ASP A 97 11.27 -9.92 10.30
C ASP A 97 9.97 -10.73 10.44
N MET A 98 9.34 -10.70 11.62
CA MET A 98 8.03 -11.30 11.83
C MET A 98 6.93 -10.59 11.02
N VAL A 99 6.94 -9.26 10.99
CA VAL A 99 5.93 -8.49 10.23
C VAL A 99 6.11 -8.66 8.73
N VAL A 100 7.33 -8.72 8.19
CA VAL A 100 7.57 -8.84 6.75
C VAL A 100 7.31 -10.27 6.28
N ILE A 101 7.88 -11.29 6.92
CA ILE A 101 7.84 -12.65 6.38
C ILE A 101 6.48 -13.32 6.61
N GLN A 102 5.95 -13.28 7.85
CA GLN A 102 4.72 -14.03 8.16
C GLN A 102 3.48 -13.39 7.55
N LYS A 103 3.52 -12.08 7.28
CA LYS A 103 2.36 -11.34 6.81
C LYS A 103 2.32 -11.12 5.32
N GLN A 104 3.46 -11.18 4.66
CA GLN A 104 3.50 -11.25 3.20
C GLN A 104 2.72 -12.48 2.69
N ASN A 105 2.89 -13.64 3.34
CA ASN A 105 2.15 -14.86 2.99
C ASN A 105 0.62 -14.69 3.15
N GLU A 106 0.17 -13.97 4.19
CA GLU A 106 -1.25 -13.69 4.43
C GLU A 106 -1.85 -12.82 3.32
N ILE A 107 -1.13 -11.77 2.89
CA ILE A 107 -1.55 -10.90 1.79
C ILE A 107 -1.62 -11.68 0.47
N GLU A 108 -0.62 -12.53 0.18
CA GLU A 108 -0.58 -13.33 -1.05
C GLU A 108 -1.72 -14.35 -1.10
N GLU A 109 -2.00 -15.04 0.01
CA GLU A 109 -3.12 -15.96 0.11
C GLU A 109 -4.47 -15.26 -0.07
N LEU A 110 -4.65 -14.10 0.58
CA LEU A 110 -5.85 -13.28 0.44
C LEU A 110 -6.01 -12.78 -1.00
N SER A 111 -4.94 -12.30 -1.64
CA SER A 111 -4.98 -11.84 -3.03
C SER A 111 -5.42 -12.97 -3.97
N THR A 112 -4.81 -14.14 -3.83
CA THR A 112 -5.15 -15.32 -4.65
C THR A 112 -6.61 -15.75 -4.47
N ASN A 113 -7.13 -15.67 -3.24
CA ASN A 113 -8.51 -16.01 -2.94
C ASN A 113 -9.49 -14.98 -3.52
N ILE A 114 -9.16 -13.69 -3.45
CA ILE A 114 -9.96 -12.61 -4.02
C ILE A 114 -9.99 -12.72 -5.54
N GLU A 115 -8.85 -12.96 -6.19
CA GLU A 115 -8.78 -13.17 -7.65
C GLU A 115 -9.71 -14.30 -8.11
N LYS A 116 -9.72 -15.44 -7.40
CA LYS A 116 -10.63 -16.56 -7.69
C LYS A 116 -12.10 -16.15 -7.55
N LYS A 117 -12.45 -15.41 -6.50
CA LYS A 117 -13.82 -14.92 -6.29
C LYS A 117 -14.24 -13.94 -7.39
N ILE A 118 -13.36 -13.01 -7.75
CA ILE A 118 -13.59 -12.04 -8.83
C ILE A 118 -13.85 -12.78 -10.14
N MET A 119 -13.01 -13.77 -10.48
CA MET A 119 -13.20 -14.59 -11.67
C MET A 119 -14.55 -15.30 -11.66
N ASN A 120 -14.95 -15.89 -10.54
CA ASN A 120 -16.27 -16.53 -10.43
C ASN A 120 -17.41 -15.52 -10.65
N TYR A 121 -17.32 -14.30 -10.10
CA TYR A 121 -18.33 -13.28 -10.33
C TYR A 121 -18.43 -12.84 -11.80
N ILE A 122 -17.32 -12.87 -12.53
CA ILE A 122 -17.28 -12.56 -13.97
C ILE A 122 -17.87 -13.72 -14.80
N PHE A 123 -17.55 -14.98 -14.47
CA PHE A 123 -18.03 -16.15 -15.21
C PHE A 123 -19.49 -16.52 -14.93
N GLU A 124 -20.06 -16.12 -13.79
CA GLU A 124 -21.48 -16.30 -13.49
C GLU A 124 -22.39 -15.34 -14.27
N ASP A 125 -21.83 -14.29 -14.90
CA ASP A 125 -22.57 -13.30 -15.68
C ASP A 125 -22.17 -13.32 -17.17
N ASP A 126 -22.85 -14.15 -17.95
CA ASP A 126 -22.63 -14.34 -19.40
C ASP A 126 -22.82 -13.06 -20.26
N GLY A 127 -23.25 -11.94 -19.67
CA GLY A 127 -23.68 -10.74 -20.41
C GLY A 127 -22.74 -9.55 -20.41
N ASN A 128 -21.83 -9.40 -19.43
CA ASN A 128 -21.18 -8.10 -19.18
C ASN A 128 -19.67 -8.12 -18.90
N VAL A 129 -19.00 -9.20 -19.33
CA VAL A 129 -17.55 -9.40 -19.18
C VAL A 129 -16.73 -8.22 -19.73
N SER A 130 -17.14 -7.62 -20.84
CA SER A 130 -16.44 -6.48 -21.45
C SER A 130 -16.47 -5.22 -20.60
N GLU A 131 -17.57 -4.97 -19.89
CA GLU A 131 -17.75 -3.78 -19.04
C GLU A 131 -16.98 -3.94 -17.73
N VAL A 132 -16.91 -5.17 -17.20
CA VAL A 132 -16.14 -5.50 -15.99
C VAL A 132 -14.63 -5.48 -16.25
N ILE A 133 -14.16 -6.03 -17.38
CA ILE A 133 -12.74 -6.00 -17.76
C ILE A 133 -12.28 -4.57 -18.08
N GLY A 134 -13.12 -3.74 -18.70
CA GLY A 134 -12.77 -2.35 -19.01
C GLY A 134 -12.68 -1.43 -17.79
N ALA A 135 -13.25 -1.83 -16.65
CA ALA A 135 -13.27 -1.06 -15.41
C ALA A 135 -12.21 -1.47 -14.38
N LEU A 136 -11.60 -2.65 -14.55
CA LEU A 136 -10.48 -3.17 -13.75
C LEU A 136 -9.15 -2.69 -14.35
#